data_AF-A0A3D1QZX7-F1
#
_entry.id   AF-A0A3D1QZX7-F1
#
_cell.length_a   1.000
_cell.length_b   1.000
_cell.length_c   1.000
_cell.angle_alpha   90.00
_cell.angle_beta   90.00
_cell.angle_gamma   90.00
#
_symmetry.space_group_name_H-M   'P 1'
#
loop_
_entity.id
_entity.type
_entity.pdbx_description
1 polymer ?
#
loop_
_entity_poly.entity_id
_entity_poly.type
_entity_poly.pdbx_seq_one_letter_code
_entity_poly.pdbx_strand_id
1 'polypeptide(L)'
;WRATHSALESLARLSSERNPKAGKASALLAVLFPSGLAFLTLPFSEEWAHSGTILKRIDDEGLAAEIDQLVGPEFLAEVRFTHKAFGDAIGRTAPLPAEQSRVDYRDLLRAAAEAIRAYSLQLIAAVRSEPALSEEVVRTALKPIEELRDANARRAASDRKPAPAPVEG
;
A
#
# COMPACT_ATOMS: atom_id res chain seq x y z
N TRP A 1 -12.74 13.45 16.36
CA TRP A 1 -12.72 14.69 15.53
C TRP A 1 -13.90 15.62 15.75
N ARG A 2 -15.17 15.19 15.63
CA ARG A 2 -16.34 16.08 15.82
C ARG A 2 -16.29 16.90 17.11
N ALA A 3 -16.03 16.25 18.25
CA ALA A 3 -15.94 16.94 19.54
C ALA A 3 -14.85 18.03 19.56
N THR A 4 -13.64 17.71 19.13
CA THR A 4 -12.51 18.66 19.05
C THR A 4 -12.83 19.85 18.14
N HIS A 5 -13.39 19.59 16.97
CA HIS A 5 -13.80 20.64 16.04
C HIS A 5 -14.88 21.54 16.64
N SER A 6 -15.95 20.97 17.20
CA SER A 6 -17.04 21.75 17.81
C SER A 6 -16.57 22.59 19.00
N ALA A 7 -15.63 22.09 19.80
CA ALA A 7 -15.06 22.84 20.92
C ALA A 7 -14.26 24.06 20.41
N LEU A 8 -13.37 23.86 19.43
CA LEU A 8 -12.62 24.95 18.80
C LEU A 8 -13.55 25.95 18.10
N GLU A 9 -14.56 25.47 17.39
CA GLU A 9 -15.55 26.32 16.70
C GLU A 9 -16.33 27.17 17.68
N SER A 10 -16.78 26.59 18.78
CA SER A 10 -17.49 27.31 19.84
C SER A 10 -16.62 28.40 20.46
N LEU A 11 -15.33 28.12 20.68
CA LEU A 11 -14.36 29.08 21.19
C LEU A 11 -14.06 30.19 20.17
N ALA A 12 -13.96 29.86 18.89
CA ALA A 12 -13.69 30.79 17.79
C ALA A 12 -14.86 31.76 17.55
N ARG A 13 -16.09 31.40 17.92
CA ARG A 13 -17.28 32.28 17.83
C ARG A 13 -17.29 33.39 18.88
N LEU A 14 -16.44 33.33 19.91
CA LEU A 14 -16.33 34.42 20.88
C LEU A 14 -15.65 35.63 20.24
N SER A 15 -15.98 36.83 20.74
CA SER A 15 -15.28 38.05 20.32
C SER A 15 -13.80 37.99 20.68
N SER A 16 -12.95 38.08 19.66
CA SER A 16 -11.48 38.06 19.80
C SER A 16 -10.93 39.23 20.60
N GLU A 17 -11.62 40.37 20.59
CA GLU A 17 -11.26 41.56 21.40
C GLU A 17 -11.32 41.28 22.90
N ARG A 18 -12.28 40.44 23.33
CA ARG A 18 -12.46 40.08 24.74
C ARG A 18 -11.79 38.76 25.11
N ASN A 19 -11.57 37.89 24.13
CA ASN A 19 -11.01 36.56 24.33
C ASN A 19 -9.92 36.27 23.28
N PRO A 20 -8.63 36.49 23.62
CA PRO A 20 -7.52 36.19 22.71
C PRO A 20 -7.49 34.72 22.24
N LYS A 21 -8.02 33.80 23.06
CA LYS A 21 -8.18 32.38 22.72
C LYS A 21 -9.08 32.15 21.49
N ALA A 22 -10.02 33.04 21.20
CA ALA A 22 -10.91 32.91 20.04
C ALA A 22 -10.14 33.05 18.71
N GLY A 23 -9.20 34.00 18.64
CA GLY A 23 -8.34 34.18 17.46
C GLY A 23 -7.47 32.95 17.20
N LYS A 24 -6.90 32.37 18.26
CA LYS A 24 -6.10 31.14 18.17
C LYS A 24 -6.93 29.94 17.73
N ALA A 25 -8.13 29.76 18.29
CA ALA A 25 -9.03 28.69 17.89
C ALA A 25 -9.44 28.81 16.41
N SER A 26 -9.71 30.03 15.93
CA SER A 26 -10.01 30.30 14.52
C SER A 26 -8.82 29.95 13.61
N ALA A 27 -7.60 30.34 13.99
CA ALA A 27 -6.39 30.00 13.24
C ALA A 27 -6.17 28.48 13.17
N LEU A 28 -6.33 27.77 14.30
CA LEU A 28 -6.23 26.31 14.33
C LEU A 28 -7.28 25.63 13.45
N LEU A 29 -8.52 26.12 13.43
CA LEU A 29 -9.56 25.58 12.54
C LEU A 29 -9.17 25.76 11.07
N ALA A 30 -8.67 26.93 10.68
CA ALA A 30 -8.24 27.18 9.31
C ALA A 30 -7.07 26.28 8.88
N VAL A 31 -6.15 25.99 9.80
CA VAL A 31 -4.97 25.16 9.56
C VAL A 31 -5.31 23.66 9.53
N LEU A 32 -6.06 23.17 10.51
CA LEU A 32 -6.31 21.73 10.71
C LEU A 32 -7.57 21.24 10.01
N PHE A 33 -8.56 22.10 9.81
CA PHE A 33 -9.87 21.76 9.24
C PHE A 33 -10.28 22.74 8.13
N PRO A 34 -9.46 22.95 7.08
CA PRO A 34 -9.76 23.92 6.02
C PRO A 34 -11.07 23.63 5.28
N SER A 35 -11.46 22.36 5.21
CA SER A 35 -12.72 21.87 4.65
C SER A 35 -13.65 21.30 5.74
N GLY A 36 -13.46 21.73 6.99
CA GLY A 36 -14.19 21.24 8.15
C GLY A 36 -13.98 19.75 8.38
N LEU A 37 -15.09 19.01 8.53
CA LEU A 37 -15.09 17.58 8.81
C LEU A 37 -15.49 16.73 7.58
N ALA A 38 -15.38 17.27 6.37
CA ALA A 38 -15.75 16.56 5.14
C ALA A 38 -14.96 15.25 4.95
N PHE A 39 -13.74 15.15 5.48
CA PHE A 39 -12.93 13.94 5.40
C PHE A 39 -13.56 12.72 6.12
N LEU A 40 -14.49 12.94 7.05
CA LEU A 40 -15.23 11.86 7.73
C LEU A 40 -16.22 11.13 6.83
N THR A 41 -16.44 11.61 5.59
CA THR A 41 -17.29 10.93 4.60
C THR A 41 -16.49 10.16 3.55
N LEU A 42 -15.16 10.16 3.66
CA LEU A 42 -14.29 9.42 2.76
C LEU A 42 -14.40 7.91 3.00
N PRO A 43 -13.93 7.07 2.04
CA PRO A 43 -13.74 5.65 2.31
C PRO A 43 -12.85 5.44 3.54
N PHE A 44 -13.13 4.41 4.36
CA PHE A 44 -12.48 4.22 5.68
C PHE A 44 -10.95 4.29 5.66
N SER A 45 -10.32 3.73 4.61
CA SER A 45 -8.85 3.81 4.43
C SER A 45 -8.35 5.25 4.26
N GLU A 46 -9.08 6.05 3.48
CA GLU A 46 -8.74 7.44 3.19
C GLU A 46 -9.06 8.35 4.38
N GLU A 47 -10.19 8.13 5.05
CA GLU A 47 -10.54 8.81 6.31
C GLU A 47 -9.45 8.61 7.36
N TRP A 48 -8.98 7.36 7.53
CA TRP A 48 -7.91 7.04 8.48
C TRP A 48 -6.60 7.75 8.09
N ALA A 49 -6.18 7.67 6.82
CA ALA A 49 -4.96 8.32 6.36
C ALA A 49 -5.02 9.86 6.51
N HIS A 50 -6.18 10.46 6.22
CA HIS A 50 -6.40 11.89 6.39
C HIS A 50 -6.33 12.29 7.87
N SER A 51 -6.99 11.53 8.75
CA SER A 51 -6.90 11.71 10.21
C SER A 51 -5.46 11.64 10.71
N GLY A 52 -4.69 10.67 10.20
CA GLY A 52 -3.26 10.54 10.51
C GLY A 52 -2.43 11.73 10.03
N THR A 53 -2.79 12.33 8.91
CA THR A 53 -2.13 13.55 8.38
C THR A 53 -2.38 14.75 9.28
N ILE A 54 -3.62 14.92 9.79
CA ILE A 54 -3.94 15.99 10.74
C ILE A 54 -3.16 15.78 12.06
N LEU A 55 -3.16 14.56 12.61
CA LEU A 55 -2.41 14.24 13.82
C LEU A 55 -0.91 14.47 13.66
N LYS A 56 -0.34 14.02 12.54
CA LYS A 56 1.07 14.26 12.23
C LYS A 56 1.39 15.75 12.16
N ARG A 57 0.53 16.54 11.51
CA ARG A 57 0.70 17.99 11.43
C ARG A 57 0.66 18.66 12.82
N ILE A 58 -0.25 18.22 13.68
CA ILE A 58 -0.33 18.70 15.08
C ILE A 58 0.99 18.44 15.82
N ASP A 59 1.59 17.27 15.60
CA ASP A 59 2.86 16.88 16.23
C ASP A 59 4.05 17.64 15.63
N ASP A 60 4.16 17.70 14.30
CA ASP A 60 5.25 18.34 13.58
C ASP A 60 5.30 19.86 13.82
N GLU A 61 4.13 20.51 13.92
CA GLU A 61 4.01 21.96 14.18
C GLU A 61 3.91 22.32 15.67
N GLY A 62 3.96 21.32 16.58
CA GLY A 62 3.92 21.56 18.03
C GLY A 62 2.59 22.12 18.55
N LEU A 63 1.50 21.92 17.82
CA LEU A 63 0.18 22.48 18.11
C LEU A 63 -0.55 21.77 19.25
N ALA A 64 -0.08 20.58 19.66
CA ALA A 64 -0.72 19.76 20.69
C ALA A 64 -0.89 20.55 22.02
N ALA A 65 0.17 21.20 22.48
CA ALA A 65 0.12 21.98 23.72
C ALA A 65 -0.83 23.18 23.62
N GLU A 66 -0.96 23.78 22.45
CA GLU A 66 -1.91 24.89 22.23
C GLU A 66 -3.35 24.39 22.22
N ILE A 67 -3.63 23.26 21.58
CA ILE A 67 -4.95 22.62 21.58
C ILE A 67 -5.34 22.26 23.03
N ASP A 68 -4.44 21.65 23.79
CA ASP A 68 -4.69 21.27 25.18
C ASP A 68 -5.00 22.48 26.08
N GLN A 69 -4.32 23.62 25.87
CA GLN A 69 -4.59 24.87 26.59
C GLN A 69 -5.91 25.54 26.22
N LEU A 70 -6.42 25.29 25.01
CA LEU A 70 -7.63 25.90 24.49
C LEU A 70 -8.88 25.11 24.87
N VAL A 71 -8.87 23.80 24.68
CA VAL A 71 -10.06 22.95 24.86
C VAL A 71 -9.90 21.87 25.93
N GLY A 72 -8.68 21.61 26.40
CA GLY A 72 -8.39 20.56 27.37
C GLY A 72 -7.67 19.35 26.75
N PRO A 73 -6.79 18.66 27.51
CA PRO A 73 -6.00 17.53 27.03
C PRO A 73 -6.81 16.29 26.64
N GLU A 74 -8.02 16.15 27.18
CA GLU A 74 -8.93 15.04 26.93
C GLU A 74 -9.31 14.89 25.45
N PHE A 75 -9.42 16.00 24.72
CA PHE A 75 -9.86 15.98 23.33
C PHE A 75 -8.84 15.31 22.41
N LEU A 76 -7.57 15.68 22.52
CA LEU A 76 -6.53 15.14 21.66
C LEU A 76 -6.18 13.70 22.08
N ALA A 77 -6.22 13.40 23.38
CA ALA A 77 -6.07 12.05 23.90
C ALA A 77 -7.12 11.09 23.32
N GLU A 78 -8.40 11.48 23.34
CA GLU A 78 -9.50 10.68 22.80
C GLU A 78 -9.38 10.50 21.28
N VAL A 79 -8.97 11.54 20.55
CA VAL A 79 -8.72 11.42 19.10
C VAL A 79 -7.61 10.41 18.81
N ARG A 80 -6.50 10.43 19.56
CA ARG A 80 -5.40 9.47 19.37
C ARG A 80 -5.83 8.05 19.70
N PHE A 81 -6.57 7.87 20.79
CA PHE A 81 -7.11 6.57 21.20
C PHE A 81 -8.03 5.98 20.10
N THR A 82 -9.01 6.76 19.65
CA THR A 82 -9.96 6.34 18.62
C THR A 82 -9.30 6.15 17.26
N HIS A 83 -8.31 6.96 16.88
CA HIS A 83 -7.56 6.81 15.64
C HIS A 83 -6.78 5.49 15.58
N LYS A 84 -6.17 5.09 16.70
CA LYS A 84 -5.52 3.78 16.83
C LYS A 84 -6.52 2.64 16.71
N ALA A 85 -7.59 2.67 17.52
CA ALA A 85 -8.62 1.63 17.52
C ALA A 85 -9.29 1.48 16.14
N PHE A 86 -9.52 2.60 15.45
CA PHE A 86 -10.05 2.60 14.09
C PHE A 86 -9.06 1.97 13.11
N GLY A 87 -7.77 2.31 13.20
CA GLY A 87 -6.70 1.66 12.45
C GLY A 87 -6.68 0.15 12.64
N ASP A 88 -6.89 -0.32 13.88
CA ASP A 88 -6.87 -1.75 14.23
C ASP A 88 -8.05 -2.45 13.54
N ALA A 89 -9.23 -1.83 13.59
CA ALA A 89 -10.45 -2.36 12.97
C ALA A 89 -10.36 -2.48 11.44
N ILE A 90 -9.62 -1.58 10.77
CA ILE A 90 -9.44 -1.60 9.30
C ILE A 90 -8.14 -2.29 8.85
N GLY A 91 -7.41 -2.91 9.78
CA GLY A 91 -6.18 -3.65 9.49
C GLY A 91 -4.98 -2.78 9.09
N ARG A 92 -4.95 -1.50 9.50
CA ARG A 92 -3.87 -0.54 9.19
C ARG A 92 -2.77 -0.44 10.26
N THR A 93 -3.08 -0.82 11.50
CA THR A 93 -2.15 -0.75 12.64
C THR A 93 -1.72 -2.11 13.16
N ALA A 94 -2.24 -3.21 12.59
CA ALA A 94 -1.66 -4.53 12.80
C ALA A 94 -0.19 -4.48 12.34
N PRO A 95 0.78 -4.89 13.17
CA PRO A 95 2.14 -5.09 12.71
C PRO A 95 2.08 -5.96 11.46
N LEU A 96 2.80 -5.63 10.39
CA LEU A 96 3.02 -6.61 9.33
C LEU A 96 3.46 -7.89 10.04
N PRO A 97 2.75 -9.03 9.88
CA PRO A 97 3.19 -10.29 10.44
C PRO A 97 4.67 -10.41 10.10
N ALA A 98 5.52 -10.56 11.13
CA ALA A 98 6.96 -10.66 10.99
C ALA A 98 7.22 -11.55 9.78
N GLU A 99 7.75 -10.91 8.73
CA GLU A 99 8.00 -11.41 7.38
C GLU A 99 7.52 -12.86 7.24
N GLN A 100 6.28 -13.07 6.78
CA GLN A 100 5.90 -14.38 6.25
C GLN A 100 7.04 -14.74 5.32
N SER A 101 7.86 -15.72 5.71
CA SER A 101 9.12 -16.05 5.05
C SER A 101 8.82 -15.99 3.57
N ARG A 102 9.39 -15.02 2.85
CA ARG A 102 9.22 -14.90 1.39
C ARG A 102 9.38 -16.31 0.89
N VAL A 103 8.28 -16.94 0.44
CA VAL A 103 8.33 -18.31 -0.04
C VAL A 103 9.47 -18.32 -1.02
N ASP A 104 10.50 -19.16 -0.81
CA ASP A 104 11.63 -19.17 -1.72
C ASP A 104 11.15 -19.74 -3.04
N TYR A 105 10.67 -18.86 -3.91
CA TYR A 105 10.13 -19.18 -5.21
C TYR A 105 11.17 -19.91 -6.06
N ARG A 106 12.47 -19.80 -5.74
CA ARG A 106 13.53 -20.53 -6.44
C ARG A 106 13.41 -22.03 -6.24
N ASP A 107 13.04 -22.48 -5.05
CA ASP A 107 12.89 -23.90 -4.76
C ASP A 107 11.63 -24.46 -5.43
N LEU A 108 10.51 -23.73 -5.39
CA LEU A 108 9.30 -24.10 -6.12
C LEU A 108 9.51 -24.12 -7.63
N LEU A 109 10.22 -23.12 -8.18
CA LEU A 109 10.58 -23.06 -9.60
C LEU A 109 11.54 -24.19 -9.98
N ARG A 110 12.49 -24.55 -9.11
CA ARG A 110 13.40 -25.69 -9.32
C ARG A 110 12.62 -27.01 -9.35
N ALA A 111 11.69 -27.20 -8.42
CA ALA A 111 10.83 -28.39 -8.36
C ALA A 111 9.93 -28.50 -9.60
N ALA A 112 9.30 -27.40 -10.03
CA ALA A 112 8.50 -27.37 -11.25
C ALA A 112 9.33 -27.67 -12.50
N ALA A 113 10.54 -27.10 -12.61
CA ALA A 113 11.44 -27.37 -13.72
C ALA A 113 11.90 -28.85 -13.76
N GLU A 114 12.11 -29.47 -12.61
CA GLU A 114 12.45 -30.90 -12.52
C GLU A 114 11.30 -31.80 -12.97
N ALA A 115 10.07 -31.50 -12.54
CA ALA A 115 8.89 -32.23 -12.98
C ALA A 115 8.69 -32.14 -14.51
N ILE A 116 8.90 -30.96 -15.10
CA ILE A 116 8.82 -30.76 -16.56
C ILE A 116 9.91 -31.56 -17.30
N ARG A 117 11.14 -31.62 -16.76
CA ARG A 117 12.24 -32.43 -17.32
C ARG A 117 11.91 -33.92 -17.28
N ALA A 118 11.43 -34.41 -16.14
CA ALA A 118 11.07 -35.81 -15.95
C ALA A 118 9.95 -36.23 -16.93
N TYR A 119 8.92 -35.40 -17.09
CA TYR A 119 7.85 -35.62 -18.05
C TYR A 119 8.37 -35.67 -19.49
N SER A 120 9.23 -34.72 -19.87
CA SER A 120 9.84 -34.68 -21.22
C SER A 120 10.65 -35.94 -21.51
N LEU A 121 11.40 -36.46 -20.53
CA LEU A 121 12.18 -37.68 -20.67
C LEU A 121 11.27 -38.93 -20.84
N GLN A 122 10.19 -39.01 -20.06
CA GLN A 122 9.19 -40.07 -20.20
C GLN A 122 8.53 -40.05 -21.57
N LEU A 123 8.23 -38.85 -22.09
CA LEU A 123 7.65 -38.68 -23.42
C LEU A 123 8.61 -39.15 -24.53
N ILE A 124 9.90 -38.77 -24.46
CA ILE A 124 10.93 -39.25 -25.40
C ILE A 124 11.05 -40.78 -25.36
N ALA A 125 11.02 -41.37 -24.16
CA ALA A 125 11.06 -42.81 -23.98
C ALA A 125 9.83 -43.52 -24.56
N ALA A 126 8.63 -42.94 -24.38
CA ALA A 126 7.38 -43.46 -24.91
C ALA A 126 7.35 -43.44 -26.44
N VAL A 127 7.74 -42.33 -27.08
CA VAL A 127 7.81 -42.19 -28.55
C VAL A 127 8.74 -43.22 -29.18
N ARG A 128 9.85 -43.54 -28.52
CA ARG A 128 10.81 -44.55 -29.01
C ARG A 128 10.30 -45.99 -28.84
N SER A 129 9.44 -46.23 -27.86
CA SER A 129 8.98 -47.58 -27.49
C SER A 129 7.63 -47.93 -28.13
N GLU A 130 6.83 -46.93 -28.53
CA GLU A 130 5.48 -47.11 -29.04
C GLU A 130 5.34 -46.49 -30.46
N PRO A 131 5.27 -47.32 -31.52
CA PRO A 131 5.10 -46.86 -32.90
C PRO A 131 3.78 -46.13 -33.17
N ALA A 132 2.79 -46.29 -32.29
CA ALA A 132 1.48 -45.64 -32.37
C ALA A 132 1.48 -44.20 -31.83
N LEU A 133 2.53 -43.79 -31.12
CA LEU A 133 2.68 -42.42 -30.63
C LEU A 133 3.23 -41.55 -31.77
N SER A 134 2.33 -41.00 -32.57
CA SER A 134 2.70 -40.15 -33.70
C SER A 134 3.35 -38.85 -33.22
N GLU A 135 4.34 -38.35 -33.98
CA GLU A 135 5.07 -37.11 -33.70
C GLU A 135 4.14 -35.89 -33.49
N GLU A 136 2.98 -35.88 -34.15
CA GLU A 136 1.96 -34.84 -34.03
C GLU A 136 1.32 -34.76 -32.64
N VAL A 137 1.13 -35.91 -31.98
CA VAL A 137 0.55 -35.97 -30.62
C VAL A 137 1.55 -35.43 -29.60
N VAL A 138 2.83 -35.77 -29.78
CA VAL A 138 3.95 -35.28 -28.96
C VAL A 138 4.11 -33.77 -29.10
N ARG A 139 4.08 -33.26 -30.33
CA ARG A 139 4.20 -31.83 -30.63
C ARG A 139 3.03 -31.04 -30.03
N THR A 140 1.82 -31.61 -30.07
CA THR A 140 0.65 -30.99 -29.42
C THR A 140 0.79 -30.94 -27.91
N ALA A 141 1.31 -31.99 -27.28
CA ALA A 141 1.53 -32.04 -25.83
C ALA A 141 2.63 -31.08 -25.34
N LEU A 142 3.65 -30.81 -26.16
CA LEU A 142 4.76 -29.92 -25.81
C LEU A 142 4.53 -28.44 -26.15
N LYS A 143 3.53 -28.14 -26.98
CA LYS A 143 3.20 -26.77 -27.44
C LYS A 143 3.13 -25.72 -26.31
N PRO A 144 2.53 -25.96 -25.14
CA PRO A 144 2.51 -24.96 -24.06
C PRO A 144 3.90 -24.61 -23.50
N ILE A 145 4.84 -25.56 -23.52
CA ILE A 145 6.22 -25.36 -23.07
C ILE A 145 6.99 -24.52 -24.11
N GLU A 146 6.73 -24.77 -25.39
CA GLU A 146 7.31 -23.99 -26.50
C GLU A 146 6.84 -22.53 -26.46
N GLU A 147 5.53 -22.30 -26.29
CA GLU A 147 4.94 -20.97 -26.16
C GLU A 147 5.52 -20.19 -24.97
N LEU A 148 5.71 -20.86 -23.83
CA LEU A 148 6.34 -20.26 -22.65
C LEU A 148 7.80 -19.92 -22.89
N ARG A 149 8.55 -20.78 -23.59
CA ARG A 149 9.96 -20.54 -23.95
C ARG A 149 10.09 -19.33 -24.86
N ASP A 150 9.22 -19.21 -25.85
CA ASP A 150 9.18 -18.07 -26.77
C ASP A 150 8.83 -16.77 -26.05
N ALA A 151 7.83 -16.80 -25.16
CA ALA A 151 7.46 -15.63 -24.36
C ALA A 151 8.62 -15.14 -23.47
N ASN A 152 9.36 -16.07 -22.85
CA ASN A 152 10.52 -15.73 -22.01
C ASN A 152 11.69 -15.18 -22.84
N ALA A 153 11.95 -15.74 -24.02
CA ALA A 153 12.98 -15.23 -24.93
C ALA A 153 12.67 -13.80 -25.41
N ARG A 154 11.41 -13.50 -25.73
CA ARG A 154 10.96 -12.16 -26.12
C ARG A 154 11.15 -11.13 -25.00
N ARG A 155 10.83 -11.50 -23.75
CA ARG A 155 11.05 -10.63 -22.58
C ARG A 155 12.54 -10.34 -22.36
N ALA A 156 13.39 -11.38 -22.40
CA ALA A 156 14.83 -11.22 -22.25
C ALA A 156 15.47 -10.36 -23.37
N ALA A 157 14.93 -10.41 -24.59
CA ALA A 157 15.35 -9.54 -25.68
C ALA A 157 14.94 -8.08 -25.48
N SER A 158 13.74 -7.84 -24.93
CA SER A 158 13.24 -6.50 -24.61
C SER A 158 14.05 -5.81 -23.50
N ASP A 159 14.56 -6.57 -22.52
CA ASP A 159 15.36 -6.03 -21.42
C ASP A 159 16.81 -5.68 -21.84
N ARG A 160 17.24 -6.08 -23.05
CA ARG A 160 18.57 -5.78 -23.58
C ARG A 160 18.57 -4.39 -24.25
N LYS A 161 18.85 -3.34 -23.47
CA LYS A 161 18.94 -1.94 -23.93
C LYS A 161 19.97 -1.80 -25.09
N PRO A 162 19.72 -1.00 -26.15
CA PRO A 162 20.71 -0.78 -27.21
C PRO A 162 21.92 -0.03 -26.64
N ALA A 163 23.14 -0.42 -27.05
CA ALA A 163 24.35 0.31 -26.68
C ALA A 163 24.29 1.75 -27.25
N PRO A 164 24.71 2.77 -26.48
CA PRO A 164 24.70 4.15 -26.97
C PRO A 164 25.71 4.30 -28.13
N ALA A 165 25.27 4.98 -29.20
CA ALA A 165 26.08 5.22 -30.39
C ALA A 165 27.32 6.09 -30.07
N PRO A 166 28.44 5.94 -30.80
CA PRO A 166 29.64 6.73 -30.54
C PRO A 166 29.39 8.19 -30.90
N VAL A 167 29.69 9.09 -29.96
CA VAL A 167 29.75 10.54 -30.19
C VAL A 167 31.08 10.85 -30.87
N GLU A 168 31.05 11.20 -32.16
CA GLU A 168 32.18 11.83 -32.85
C GLU A 168 32.32 13.29 -32.39
N GLY A 169 33.56 13.70 -32.14
CA GLY A 169 33.95 15.04 -31.66
C GLY A 169 34.60 15.90 -32.72
#